data_AF-A0A6P4AZC2-F1
#
_entry.id   AF-A0A6P4AZC2-F1
#
_cell.length_a   1.000
_cell.length_b   1.000
_cell.length_c   1.000
_cell.angle_alpha   90.00
_cell.angle_beta   90.00
_cell.angle_gamma   90.00
#
_symmetry.space_group_name_H-M   'P 1'
#
loop_
_entity.id
_entity.type
_entity.pdbx_description
1 polymer ?
#
loop_
_entity_poly.entity_id
_entity_poly.type
_entity_poly.pdbx_seq_one_letter_code
_entity_poly.pdbx_strand_id
1 'polypeptide(L)'
;MDDWNISDFIEQWVQICSPAKNKVKTEYSDLSFSEQCTNCEKEAVNVSLGNLLTYPFVREGLVKKTLALKGAHYNFVNGTFELWDLDFKIAPSLSA
;
A
#
# COMPACT_ATOMS: atom_id res chain seq x y z
N MET A 1 18.49 -5.82 32.63
CA MET A 1 19.37 -5.78 31.45
C MET A 1 18.39 -5.83 30.30
N ASP A 2 18.12 -4.66 29.71
CA ASP A 2 16.95 -4.49 28.86
C ASP A 2 17.19 -5.19 27.53
N ASP A 3 16.55 -6.34 27.38
CA ASP A 3 16.48 -7.12 26.15
C ASP A 3 15.54 -6.36 25.20
N TRP A 4 16.07 -5.34 24.53
CA TRP A 4 15.38 -4.69 23.42
C TRP A 4 15.25 -5.71 22.29
N ASN A 5 14.18 -6.49 22.33
CA ASN A 5 13.86 -7.45 21.29
C ASN A 5 13.59 -6.63 20.01
N ILE A 6 14.55 -6.65 19.08
CA ILE A 6 14.47 -5.91 17.81
C ILE A 6 13.18 -6.27 17.04
N SER A 7 12.62 -7.46 17.31
CA SER A 7 11.30 -7.88 16.84
C SER A 7 10.19 -6.92 17.24
N ASP A 8 10.20 -6.34 18.45
CA ASP A 8 9.06 -5.57 18.96
C ASP A 8 8.82 -4.31 18.13
N PHE A 9 9.89 -3.66 17.68
CA PHE A 9 9.78 -2.47 16.82
C PHE A 9 9.49 -2.85 15.37
N ILE A 10 10.16 -3.87 14.85
CA ILE A 10 9.95 -4.30 13.46
C ILE A 10 8.52 -4.81 13.28
N GLU A 11 8.04 -5.66 14.19
CA GLU A 11 6.70 -6.23 14.14
C GLU A 11 5.63 -5.14 14.25
N GLN A 12 5.77 -4.20 15.18
CA GLN A 12 4.86 -3.05 15.31
C GLN A 12 4.86 -2.17 14.07
N TRP A 13 6.04 -1.90 13.50
CA TRP A 13 6.15 -1.09 12.29
C TRP A 13 5.47 -1.74 11.10
N VAL A 14 5.72 -3.02 10.84
CA VAL A 14 5.15 -3.71 9.68
C VAL A 14 3.64 -3.98 9.82
N GLN A 15 3.06 -3.85 11.03
CA GLN A 15 1.61 -3.98 11.23
C GLN A 15 0.78 -3.01 10.38
N ILE A 16 1.34 -1.87 9.97
CA ILE A 16 0.66 -0.93 9.07
C ILE A 16 0.20 -1.63 7.77
N CYS A 17 0.95 -2.63 7.32
CA CYS A 17 0.66 -3.41 6.11
C CYS A 17 -0.12 -4.70 6.38
N SER A 18 -0.58 -4.94 7.61
CA SER A 18 -1.42 -6.12 7.94
C SER A 18 -2.66 -6.27 7.05
N PRO A 19 -3.36 -5.19 6.61
CA PRO A 19 -4.45 -5.32 5.64
C PRO A 19 -4.00 -5.97 4.31
N ALA A 20 -2.81 -5.62 3.80
CA ALA A 20 -2.27 -6.19 2.57
C ALA A 20 -2.00 -7.70 2.73
N LYS A 21 -1.36 -8.08 3.84
CA LYS A 21 -1.10 -9.49 4.16
C LYS A 21 -2.39 -10.31 4.23
N ASN A 22 -3.41 -9.79 4.91
CA ASN A 22 -4.69 -10.49 5.07
C ASN A 22 -5.43 -10.65 3.73
N LYS A 23 -5.46 -9.59 2.91
CA LYS A 23 -6.04 -9.65 1.56
C LYS A 23 -5.32 -10.69 0.70
N VAL A 24 -3.99 -10.66 0.66
CA VAL A 24 -3.23 -11.59 -0.18
C VAL A 24 -3.39 -13.03 0.25
N LYS A 25 -3.37 -13.31 1.57
CA LYS A 25 -3.63 -14.66 2.09
C LYS A 25 -5.02 -15.19 1.73
N THR A 26 -5.99 -14.30 1.55
CA THR A 26 -7.38 -14.66 1.24
C THR A 26 -7.58 -14.84 -0.27
N GLU A 27 -7.12 -13.89 -1.08
CA GLU A 27 -7.35 -13.85 -2.53
C GLU A 27 -6.35 -14.70 -3.33
N TYR A 28 -5.17 -14.97 -2.77
CA TYR A 28 -4.07 -15.69 -3.43
C TYR A 28 -3.60 -16.89 -2.60
N SER A 29 -4.50 -17.55 -1.87
CA SER A 29 -4.19 -18.69 -0.99
C SER A 29 -3.51 -19.85 -1.72
N ASP A 30 -3.82 -20.02 -3.01
CA ASP A 30 -3.38 -21.14 -3.84
C ASP A 30 -2.01 -20.90 -4.49
N LEU A 31 -1.49 -19.66 -4.41
CA LEU A 31 -0.18 -19.32 -4.94
C LEU A 31 0.94 -19.76 -4.00
N SER A 32 2.14 -19.96 -4.54
CA SER A 32 3.33 -20.23 -3.73
C SER A 32 3.62 -19.09 -2.77
N PHE A 33 4.34 -19.37 -1.68
CA PHE A 33 4.71 -18.34 -0.70
C PHE A 33 5.45 -17.16 -1.34
N SER A 34 6.35 -17.43 -2.31
CA SER A 34 7.09 -16.37 -3.02
C SER A 34 6.17 -15.47 -3.85
N GLU A 35 5.16 -16.05 -4.50
CA GLU A 35 4.17 -15.29 -5.26
C GLU A 35 3.27 -14.49 -4.31
N GLN A 36 2.87 -15.06 -3.17
CA GLN A 36 2.16 -14.32 -2.13
C GLN A 36 3.00 -13.15 -1.59
N CYS A 37 4.30 -13.33 -1.37
CA CYS A 37 5.19 -12.22 -0.98
C CYS A 37 5.19 -11.11 -2.04
N THR A 38 5.35 -11.45 -3.32
CA THR A 38 5.35 -10.48 -4.42
C THR A 38 4.02 -9.71 -4.49
N ASN A 39 2.89 -10.40 -4.32
CA ASN A 39 1.58 -9.75 -4.27
C ASN A 39 1.42 -8.88 -3.01
N CYS A 40 1.95 -9.31 -1.87
CA CYS A 40 1.93 -8.55 -0.62
C CYS A 40 2.77 -7.28 -0.70
N GLU A 41 3.89 -7.29 -1.42
CA GLU A 41 4.70 -6.09 -1.70
C GLU A 41 3.88 -5.04 -2.46
N LYS A 42 3.20 -5.45 -3.54
CA LYS A 42 2.35 -4.56 -4.34
C LYS A 42 1.13 -4.07 -3.56
N GLU A 43 0.48 -4.95 -2.79
CA GLU A 43 -0.68 -4.56 -2.00
C GLU A 43 -0.32 -3.67 -0.80
N ALA A 44 0.88 -3.83 -0.21
CA ALA A 44 1.38 -2.92 0.81
C ALA A 44 1.56 -1.48 0.27
N VAL A 45 1.96 -1.33 -0.99
CA VAL A 45 1.95 -0.03 -1.68
C VAL A 45 0.53 0.52 -1.78
N ASN A 46 -0.45 -0.30 -2.15
CA ASN A 46 -1.86 0.12 -2.22
C ASN A 46 -2.42 0.56 -0.86
N VAL A 47 -2.10 -0.18 0.22
CA VAL A 47 -2.45 0.22 1.59
C VAL A 47 -1.82 1.58 1.94
N SER A 48 -0.55 1.78 1.57
CA SER A 48 0.14 3.05 1.83
C SER A 48 -0.47 4.21 1.03
N LEU A 49 -0.86 4.00 -0.23
CA LEU A 49 -1.59 4.97 -1.03
C LEU A 49 -2.95 5.32 -0.39
N GLY A 50 -3.68 4.33 0.11
CA GLY A 50 -4.91 4.55 0.88
C GLY A 50 -4.66 5.33 2.17
N ASN A 51 -3.57 5.03 2.89
CA ASN A 51 -3.17 5.77 4.09
C ASN A 51 -2.81 7.22 3.77
N LEU A 52 -2.17 7.50 2.63
CA LEU A 52 -1.90 8.87 2.18
C LEU A 52 -3.18 9.68 1.97
N LEU A 53 -4.28 9.03 1.55
CA LEU A 53 -5.58 9.69 1.44
C LEU A 53 -6.19 10.07 2.79
N THR A 54 -5.67 9.60 3.93
CA THR A 54 -6.16 10.01 5.26
C THR A 54 -5.71 11.43 5.62
N TYR A 55 -4.66 11.94 4.98
CA TYR A 55 -4.12 13.28 5.22
C TYR A 55 -4.92 14.35 4.44
N PRO A 56 -5.49 15.38 5.11
CA PRO A 56 -6.32 16.38 4.44
C PRO A 56 -5.62 17.13 3.31
N PHE A 57 -4.36 17.53 3.49
CA PHE A 57 -3.58 18.27 2.49
C PHE A 57 -3.25 17.43 1.25
N VAL A 58 -3.11 16.10 1.41
CA VAL A 58 -2.92 15.19 0.28
C VAL A 58 -4.19 15.15 -0.57
N ARG A 59 -5.35 14.94 0.07
CA ARG A 59 -6.64 14.97 -0.61
C ARG A 59 -6.86 16.31 -1.31
N GLU A 60 -6.61 17.42 -0.63
CA GLU A 60 -6.74 18.76 -1.19
C GLU A 60 -5.85 18.95 -2.43
N GLY A 61 -4.60 18.50 -2.38
CA GLY A 61 -3.68 18.55 -3.52
C GLY A 61 -4.16 17.70 -4.71
N LEU A 62 -4.75 16.53 -4.45
CA LEU A 62 -5.36 15.70 -5.49
C LEU A 62 -6.56 16.39 -6.14
N VAL A 63 -7.46 16.98 -5.35
CA VAL A 63 -8.64 17.72 -5.87
C VAL A 63 -8.20 18.92 -6.71
N LYS A 64 -7.21 19.68 -6.22
CA LYS A 64 -6.67 20.85 -6.92
C LYS A 64 -5.79 20.49 -8.11
N LYS A 65 -5.53 19.20 -8.35
CA LYS A 65 -4.63 18.69 -9.39
C LYS A 65 -3.20 19.27 -9.27
N THR A 66 -2.77 19.59 -8.04
CA THR A 66 -1.41 20.05 -7.74
C THR A 66 -0.54 18.91 -7.19
N LEU A 67 -1.15 17.76 -6.89
CA LEU A 67 -0.49 16.54 -6.45
C LEU A 67 -1.05 15.35 -7.23
N ALA A 68 -0.22 14.35 -7.48
CA ALA A 68 -0.62 13.05 -8.01
C ALA A 68 -0.02 11.95 -7.11
N LEU A 69 -0.76 10.86 -6.90
CA LEU A 69 -0.28 9.68 -6.18
C LEU A 69 -0.09 8.52 -7.15
N LYS A 70 1.05 7.85 -7.05
CA LYS A 70 1.43 6.70 -7.88
C LYS A 70 1.98 5.59 -7.00
N GLY A 71 1.63 4.36 -7.32
CA GLY A 71 2.27 3.17 -6.77
C GLY A 71 3.37 2.67 -7.69
N ALA A 72 4.42 2.10 -7.12
CA ALA A 72 5.50 1.51 -7.90
C ALA A 72 6.02 0.22 -7.24
N HIS A 73 6.46 -0.72 -8.06
CA HIS A 73 7.13 -1.94 -7.63
C HIS A 73 8.36 -2.17 -8.50
N TYR A 74 9.52 -2.25 -7.84
CA TYR A 74 10.80 -2.53 -8.51
C TYR A 74 11.25 -3.94 -8.16
N ASN A 75 11.28 -4.81 -9.17
CA ASN A 75 11.80 -6.15 -9.05
C ASN A 75 13.25 -6.16 -9.54
N PHE A 76 14.19 -6.10 -8.60
CA PHE A 76 15.62 -6.09 -8.90
C PHE A 76 16.15 -7.46 -9.38
N VAL A 77 15.43 -8.55 -9.17
CA VAL A 77 15.84 -9.89 -9.65
C VAL A 77 15.70 -9.96 -11.17
N ASN A 78 14.58 -9.47 -11.70
CA ASN A 78 14.30 -9.47 -13.14
C ASN A 78 14.64 -8.14 -13.82
N GLY A 79 14.98 -7.10 -13.05
CA GLY A 79 15.24 -5.76 -13.55
C GLY A 79 13.99 -5.05 -14.10
N THR A 80 12.81 -5.36 -13.56
CA THR A 80 11.53 -4.78 -14.02
C THR A 80 11.00 -3.72 -13.07
N PHE A 81 10.33 -2.72 -13.62
CA PHE A 81 9.70 -1.64 -12.87
C PHE A 81 8.25 -1.48 -13.30
N GLU A 82 7.33 -1.65 -12.36
CA GLU A 82 5.90 -1.44 -12.54
C GLU A 82 5.51 -0.11 -11.89
N LEU A 83 4.70 0.69 -12.60
CA LEU A 83 4.19 1.98 -12.13
C LEU A 83 2.70 2.03 -12.43
N TRP A 84 1.88 2.40 -11.44
CA TRP A 84 0.44 2.55 -11.60
C TRP A 84 -0.08 3.83 -10.97
N ASP A 85 -1.14 4.36 -11.56
CA ASP A 85 -1.84 5.55 -11.09
C ASP A 85 -2.91 5.19 -10.06
N LEU A 86 -3.03 6.02 -9.02
CA LEU A 86 -4.21 6.01 -8.17
C LEU A 86 -5.30 6.88 -8.83
N ASP A 87 -6.31 6.24 -9.42
CA ASP A 87 -7.41 6.95 -10.09
C ASP A 87 -8.40 7.53 -9.05
N PHE A 88 -8.04 8.68 -8.48
CA PHE A 88 -8.85 9.38 -7.47
C PHE A 88 -9.96 10.19 -8.15
N LYS A 89 -11.17 9.62 -8.23
CA LYS A 89 -12.37 10.29 -8.75
C LYS A 89 -13.28 10.68 -7.59
N ILE A 90 -13.45 11.99 -7.37
CA ILE A 90 -14.54 12.48 -6.52
C ILE A 90 -15.81 12.49 -7.36
N ALA A 91 -16.76 11.61 -7.03
CA ALA A 91 -18.12 11.75 -7.52
C ALA A 91 -18.79 12.90 -6.75
N PRO A 92 -19.48 13.84 -7.41
CA PRO A 92 -20.31 14.80 -6.71
C PRO A 92 -21.39 14.02 -5.92
N SER A 93 -21.60 14.36 -4.66
CA SER A 93 -22.79 13.89 -3.94
C SER A 93 -24.01 14.50 -4.60
N LEU A 94 -24.93 13.68 -5.14
CA LEU A 94 -26.27 14.14 -5.46
C LEU A 94 -26.97 14.50 -4.14
N SER A 95 -27.00 15.78 -3.81
CA SER A 95 -27.95 16.31 -2.84
C SER A 95 -29.27 16.53 -3.56
N ALA A 96 -30.28 15.74 -3.21
CA ALA A 96 -31.68 15.94 -3.60
C ALA A 96 -32.32 17.06 -2.77
#